data_AF-A0A2V5QL11-F1
#
_entry.id   AF-A0A2V5QL11-F1
#
_cell.length_a   1.000
_cell.length_b   1.000
_cell.length_c   1.000
_cell.angle_alpha   90.00
_cell.angle_beta   90.00
_cell.angle_gamma   90.00
#
_symmetry.space_group_name_H-M   'P 1'
#
loop_
_entity.id
_entity.type
_entity.pdbx_description
1 polymer ?
#
loop_
_entity_poly.entity_id
_entity_poly.type
_entity_poly.pdbx_seq_one_letter_code
_entity_poly.pdbx_strand_id
1 'polypeptide(L)'
;MGVAIYGNYGGPILAFPTSCGDESEMEGQSMIRTLSPYIEQGRIRIFCINGVQSDSFNNKGAHPFHRSWMQAQYDAYVANEVFPFIDSQCQTPGIGIATLGASLGAYHAANT
;
A
#
# COMPACT_ATOMS: atom_id res chain seq x y z
N MET A 1 -0.22 11.25 2.78
CA MET A 1 -0.57 10.06 3.59
C MET A 1 0.73 9.42 4.09
N GLY A 2 0.71 8.68 5.20
CA GLY A 2 1.92 8.03 5.74
C GLY A 2 2.31 6.78 4.96
N VAL A 3 3.59 6.39 5.04
CA VAL A 3 4.11 5.11 4.54
C VAL A 3 4.95 4.47 5.64
N ALA A 4 4.54 3.29 6.13
CA ALA A 4 5.33 2.49 7.05
C ALA A 4 6.24 1.54 6.26
N ILE A 5 7.52 1.47 6.63
CA ILE A 5 8.54 0.75 5.87
C ILE A 5 9.20 -0.28 6.77
N TYR A 6 9.22 -1.53 6.33
CA TYR A 6 9.82 -2.65 7.05
C TYR A 6 10.87 -3.33 6.18
N GLY A 7 12.10 -3.40 6.69
CA GLY A 7 13.25 -3.96 5.99
C GLY A 7 14.11 -2.92 5.27
N ASN A 8 15.38 -3.28 5.05
CA ASN A 8 16.38 -2.43 4.39
C ASN A 8 16.64 -2.86 2.94
N TYR A 9 16.53 -4.15 2.63
CA TYR A 9 16.85 -4.76 1.34
C TYR A 9 15.83 -5.84 0.97
N GLY A 10 15.77 -6.20 -0.31
CA GLY A 10 14.94 -7.29 -0.81
C GLY A 10 13.93 -6.85 -1.87
N GLY A 11 13.12 -7.81 -2.33
CA GLY A 11 12.04 -7.54 -3.28
C GLY A 11 10.99 -6.61 -2.66
N PRO A 12 10.68 -5.46 -3.28
CA PRO A 12 9.72 -4.51 -2.74
C PRO A 12 8.29 -5.04 -2.86
N ILE A 13 7.54 -4.92 -1.78
CA ILE A 13 6.13 -5.26 -1.66
C ILE A 13 5.36 -4.02 -1.21
N LEU A 14 4.44 -3.52 -2.04
CA LEU A 14 3.47 -2.49 -1.68
C LEU A 14 2.24 -3.17 -1.05
N ALA A 15 1.98 -2.87 0.22
CA ALA A 15 0.89 -3.42 1.01
C ALA A 15 -0.26 -2.41 1.17
N PHE A 16 -1.43 -2.78 0.67
CA PHE A 16 -2.68 -2.03 0.82
C PHE A 16 -3.46 -2.52 2.04
N PRO A 17 -4.04 -1.60 2.83
CA PRO A 17 -4.84 -1.95 4.00
C PRO A 17 -6.20 -2.50 3.58
N THR A 18 -6.86 -3.20 4.49
CA THR A 18 -8.27 -3.56 4.34
C THR A 18 -9.17 -2.33 4.54
N SER A 19 -10.49 -2.51 4.37
CA SER A 19 -11.45 -1.44 4.67
C SER A 19 -11.31 -0.95 6.10
N CYS A 20 -11.20 0.38 6.29
CA CYS A 20 -10.99 1.04 7.58
C CYS A 20 -9.63 0.77 8.24
N GLY A 21 -8.71 0.12 7.54
CA GLY A 21 -7.32 0.03 7.97
C GLY A 21 -6.48 1.21 7.49
N ASP A 22 -5.22 1.20 7.91
CA ASP A 22 -4.22 2.22 7.63
C ASP A 22 -2.83 1.58 7.46
N GLU A 23 -1.79 2.41 7.34
CA GLU A 23 -0.41 1.94 7.17
C GLU A 23 0.11 1.05 8.31
N SER A 24 -0.52 1.08 9.49
CA SER A 24 -0.14 0.30 10.67
C SER A 24 -0.83 -1.07 10.73
N GLU A 25 -1.83 -1.32 9.89
CA GLU A 25 -2.67 -2.52 9.95
C GLU A 25 -1.85 -3.82 9.87
N MET A 26 -0.86 -3.86 8.96
CA MET A 26 -0.02 -5.05 8.78
C MET A 26 0.80 -5.38 10.03
N GLU A 27 1.27 -4.36 10.76
CA GLU A 27 1.97 -4.55 12.02
C GLU A 27 0.99 -4.95 13.13
N GLY A 28 -0.13 -4.24 13.25
CA GLY A 28 -1.18 -4.51 14.24
C GLY A 28 -1.77 -5.92 14.11
N GLN A 29 -1.84 -6.47 12.90
CA GLN A 29 -2.31 -7.83 12.63
C GLN A 29 -1.17 -8.88 12.59
N SER A 30 0.02 -8.54 13.09
CA SER A 30 1.18 -9.44 13.15
C SER A 30 1.70 -9.95 11.81
N MET A 31 1.30 -9.35 10.67
CA MET A 31 1.83 -9.74 9.35
C MET A 31 3.33 -9.45 9.28
N ILE A 32 3.77 -8.28 9.76
CA ILE A 32 5.19 -7.92 9.81
C ILE A 32 5.97 -8.89 10.69
N ARG A 33 5.43 -9.27 11.86
CA ARG A 33 6.04 -10.25 12.75
C ARG A 33 6.16 -11.62 12.10
N THR A 34 5.11 -12.09 11.43
CA THR A 34 5.11 -13.38 10.72
C THR A 34 6.14 -13.41 9.58
N LEU A 35 6.34 -12.27 8.91
CA LEU A 35 7.27 -12.13 7.80
C LEU A 35 8.69 -11.72 8.21
N SER A 36 8.93 -11.46 9.50
CA SER A 36 10.20 -10.94 10.01
C SER A 36 11.42 -11.76 9.57
N PRO A 37 11.40 -13.11 9.52
CA PRO A 37 12.55 -13.87 9.06
C PRO A 37 12.97 -13.54 7.62
N TYR A 38 12.02 -13.24 6.73
CA TYR A 38 12.29 -12.86 5.35
C TYR A 38 12.76 -11.40 5.23
N ILE A 39 12.21 -10.52 6.07
CA ILE A 39 12.58 -9.11 6.15
C ILE A 39 14.03 -8.98 6.66
N GLU A 40 14.35 -9.68 7.75
CA GLU A 40 15.67 -9.69 8.39
C GLU A 40 16.75 -10.32 7.48
N GLN A 41 16.39 -11.34 6.70
CA GLN A 41 17.28 -11.93 5.68
C GLN A 41 17.45 -11.03 4.44
N GLY A 42 16.77 -9.87 4.36
CA GLY A 42 16.83 -8.98 3.21
C GLY A 42 16.21 -9.59 1.95
N ARG A 43 15.28 -10.54 2.10
CA ARG A 43 14.59 -11.19 0.96
C ARG A 43 13.42 -10.35 0.46
N ILE A 44 12.72 -9.69 1.38
CA ILE A 44 11.58 -8.83 1.08
C ILE A 44 11.69 -7.52 1.84
N ARG A 45 11.12 -6.46 1.26
CA ARG A 45 10.95 -5.15 1.90
C ARG A 45 9.51 -4.71 1.71
N ILE A 46 8.84 -4.36 2.80
CA ILE A 46 7.39 -4.10 2.80
C ILE A 46 7.14 -2.61 3.02
N PHE A 47 6.30 -2.02 2.16
CA PHE A 47 5.85 -0.64 2.21
C PHE A 47 4.34 -0.65 2.42
N CYS A 48 3.89 -0.29 3.61
CA CYS A 48 2.46 -0.21 3.94
C CYS A 48 1.98 1.24 3.76
N ILE A 49 0.90 1.44 3.04
CA ILE A 49 0.30 2.76 2.82
C ILE A 49 -1.07 2.86 3.46
N ASN A 50 -1.54 4.09 3.67
CA ASN A 50 -2.92 4.32 4.09
C ASN A 50 -3.91 4.17 2.89
N GLY A 51 -5.20 4.00 3.19
CA GLY A 51 -6.28 3.96 2.22
C GLY A 51 -7.04 5.28 2.11
N VAL A 52 -7.89 5.41 1.08
CA VAL A 52 -8.76 6.59 0.86
C VAL A 52 -10.24 6.30 1.14
N GLN A 53 -10.53 5.14 1.75
CA GLN A 53 -11.87 4.54 1.72
C GLN A 53 -12.94 5.41 2.38
N SER A 54 -12.61 6.11 3.47
CA SER A 54 -13.52 7.02 4.19
C SER A 54 -13.96 8.22 3.36
N ASP A 55 -13.11 8.68 2.45
CA ASP A 55 -13.36 9.86 1.61
C ASP A 55 -13.90 9.48 0.22
N SER A 56 -13.69 8.22 -0.20
CA SER A 56 -14.07 7.68 -1.51
C SER A 56 -15.29 6.74 -1.41
N PHE A 57 -15.13 5.45 -1.72
CA PHE A 57 -16.24 4.52 -1.89
C PHE A 57 -17.08 4.32 -0.62
N ASN A 58 -16.53 4.49 0.59
CA ASN A 58 -17.34 4.38 1.80
C ASN A 58 -17.97 5.69 2.28
N ASN A 59 -17.71 6.81 1.59
CA ASN A 59 -18.31 8.08 1.93
C ASN A 59 -19.78 8.15 1.48
N LYS A 60 -20.68 7.55 2.27
CA LYS A 60 -22.13 7.49 1.97
C LYS A 60 -22.82 8.86 1.99
N GLY A 61 -22.18 9.88 2.56
CA GLY A 61 -22.69 11.25 2.57
C GLY A 61 -22.30 12.07 1.33
N ALA A 62 -21.30 11.63 0.58
CA ALA A 62 -20.83 12.33 -0.60
C ALA A 62 -21.60 11.95 -1.88
N HIS A 63 -21.67 12.92 -2.81
CA HIS A 63 -22.19 12.68 -4.15
C HIS A 63 -21.38 11.55 -4.85
N PRO A 64 -22.01 10.64 -5.61
CA PRO A 64 -21.31 9.52 -6.28
C PRO A 64 -20.09 9.94 -7.09
N PHE A 65 -20.19 11.05 -7.82
CA PHE A 65 -19.05 11.62 -8.58
C PHE A 65 -17.85 11.98 -7.70
N HIS A 66 -18.09 12.57 -6.52
CA HIS A 66 -17.00 12.92 -5.61
C HIS A 66 -16.27 11.66 -5.10
N ARG A 67 -17.03 10.61 -4.80
CA ARG A 67 -16.48 9.33 -4.33
C ARG A 67 -15.56 8.69 -5.37
N SER A 68 -15.99 8.64 -6.63
CA SER A 68 -15.17 8.14 -7.73
C SER A 68 -13.99 9.05 -8.05
N TRP A 69 -14.17 10.37 -7.92
CA TRP A 69 -13.09 11.33 -8.13
C TRP A 69 -11.99 11.17 -7.07
N MET A 70 -12.34 11.03 -5.79
CA MET A 70 -11.40 10.76 -4.71
C MET A 70 -10.65 9.43 -4.92
N GLN A 71 -11.34 8.39 -5.40
CA GLN A 71 -10.68 7.14 -5.76
C GLN A 71 -9.64 7.36 -6.87
N ALA A 72 -10.00 8.08 -7.94
CA ALA A 72 -9.05 8.36 -9.03
C ALA A 72 -7.86 9.22 -8.57
N GLN A 73 -8.05 10.11 -7.60
CA GLN A 73 -6.95 10.85 -6.97
C GLN A 73 -6.02 9.91 -6.18
N TYR A 74 -6.58 8.94 -5.46
CA TYR A 74 -5.78 7.93 -4.76
C TYR A 74 -4.98 7.06 -5.74
N ASP A 75 -5.59 6.64 -6.84
CA ASP A 75 -4.89 5.84 -7.85
C ASP A 75 -3.74 6.66 -8.48
N ALA A 76 -3.98 7.94 -8.77
CA ALA A 76 -2.94 8.85 -9.22
C ALA A 76 -1.83 9.06 -8.18
N TYR A 77 -2.15 9.16 -6.90
CA TYR A 77 -1.18 9.23 -5.81
C TYR A 77 -0.31 7.98 -5.74
N VAL A 78 -0.90 6.79 -5.85
CA VAL A 78 -0.13 5.54 -5.82
C VAL A 78 0.80 5.45 -7.03
N ALA A 79 0.29 5.73 -8.22
CA ALA A 79 1.06 5.62 -9.46
C ALA A 79 2.17 6.70 -9.59
N ASN A 80 1.88 7.94 -9.21
CA ASN A 80 2.78 9.08 -9.46
C ASN A 80 3.62 9.51 -8.25
N GLU A 81 3.30 9.04 -7.04
CA GLU A 81 4.04 9.40 -5.84
C GLU A 81 4.58 8.16 -5.10
N VAL A 82 3.73 7.19 -4.78
CA VAL A 82 4.15 6.00 -4.01
C VAL A 82 5.09 5.11 -4.80
N PHE A 83 4.76 4.80 -6.05
CA PHE A 83 5.60 3.94 -6.89
C PHE A 83 6.99 4.57 -7.11
N PRO A 84 7.12 5.86 -7.53
CA PRO A 84 8.42 6.51 -7.62
C PRO A 84 9.17 6.60 -6.30
N PHE A 85 8.45 6.79 -5.18
CA PHE A 85 9.06 6.74 -3.86
C PHE A 85 9.70 5.37 -3.58
N ILE A 86 8.97 4.26 -3.78
CA ILE A 86 9.50 2.90 -3.57
C ILE A 86 10.70 2.63 -4.50
N ASP A 87 10.59 3.00 -5.78
CA ASP A 87 11.68 2.86 -6.73
C ASP A 87 12.95 3.61 -6.26
N SER A 88 12.79 4.85 -5.78
CA SER A 88 13.90 5.64 -5.23
C SER A 88 14.51 5.04 -3.95
N GLN A 89 13.73 4.27 -3.19
CA GLN A 89 14.19 3.57 -1.99
C GLN A 89 14.95 2.27 -2.31
N CYS A 90 14.64 1.63 -3.44
CA CYS A 90 15.24 0.36 -3.86
C CYS A 90 16.44 0.56 -4.78
N GLN A 91 16.47 1.62 -5.59
CA GLN A 91 17.58 2.02 -6.47
C GLN A 91 18.11 0.88 -7.37
N THR A 92 17.25 -0.09 -7.71
CA THR A 92 17.60 -1.24 -8.53
C THR A 92 16.82 -1.13 -9.85
N PRO A 93 17.47 -0.79 -10.98
CA PRO A 93 16.79 -0.57 -12.24
C PRO A 93 15.93 -1.77 -12.66
N GLY A 94 14.63 -1.54 -12.90
CA GLY A 94 13.71 -2.56 -13.38
C GLY A 94 13.29 -3.60 -12.34
N ILE A 95 13.53 -3.35 -11.04
CA ILE A 95 13.01 -4.24 -9.99
C ILE A 95 11.47 -4.18 -9.98
N GLY A 96 10.84 -5.36 -10.07
CA GLY A 96 9.39 -5.45 -9.96
C GLY A 96 8.92 -5.15 -8.54
N ILE A 97 7.86 -4.35 -8.41
CA ILE A 97 7.16 -4.13 -7.14
C ILE A 97 5.95 -5.06 -7.11
N ALA A 98 5.94 -5.97 -6.14
CA ALA A 98 4.77 -6.81 -5.90
C ALA A 98 3.72 -6.03 -5.12
N THR A 99 2.44 -6.26 -5.40
CA THR A 99 1.34 -5.70 -4.62
C THR A 99 0.74 -6.77 -3.71
N LEU A 100 0.32 -6.36 -2.51
CA LEU A 100 -0.27 -7.21 -1.49
C LEU A 100 -1.50 -6.50 -0.90
N GLY A 101 -2.58 -7.25 -0.70
CA GLY A 101 -3.72 -6.75 0.05
C GLY A 101 -4.78 -7.83 0.27
N ALA A 102 -5.70 -7.56 1.20
CA ALA A 102 -6.86 -8.40 1.48
C ALA A 102 -8.13 -7.54 1.48
N SER A 103 -9.30 -8.13 1.23
CA SER A 103 -10.57 -7.38 1.16
C SER A 103 -10.47 -6.22 0.16
N LEU A 104 -10.79 -4.99 0.54
CA LEU A 104 -10.59 -3.80 -0.29
C LEU A 104 -9.13 -3.59 -0.68
N GLY A 105 -8.18 -3.94 0.19
CA GLY A 105 -6.76 -3.92 -0.16
C GLY A 105 -6.43 -4.86 -1.31
N ALA A 106 -7.12 -6.00 -1.44
CA ALA A 106 -6.95 -6.90 -2.59
C ALA A 106 -7.48 -6.28 -3.89
N TYR A 107 -8.56 -5.49 -3.80
CA TYR A 107 -9.04 -4.70 -4.94
C TYR A 107 -7.98 -3.69 -5.38
N HIS A 108 -7.41 -2.92 -4.46
CA HIS A 108 -6.34 -1.95 -4.79
C HIS A 108 -5.10 -2.65 -5.33
N ALA A 109 -4.65 -3.75 -4.72
CA ALA A 109 -3.51 -4.51 -5.20
C ALA A 109 -3.65 -4.98 -6.66
N ALA A 110 -4.87 -5.16 -7.15
CA ALA A 110 -5.15 -5.58 -8.52
C ALA A 110 -5.51 -4.44 -9.49
N ASN A 111 -5.92 -3.27 -9.00
CA ASN A 111 -6.54 -2.22 -9.84
C ASN A 111 -5.94 -0.81 -9.67
N THR A 112 -5.10 -0.59 -8.65
CA THR A 112 -4.49 0.70 -8.33
C THR A 112 -3.02 0.72 -8.76
#